data_AF-A0A6P4DYP5-F1
#
_entry.id   AF-A0A6P4DYP5-F1
#
_cell.length_a   1.000
_cell.length_b   1.000
_cell.length_c   1.000
_cell.angle_alpha   90.00
_cell.angle_beta   90.00
_cell.angle_gamma   90.00
#
_symmetry.space_group_name_H-M   'P 1'
#
loop_
_entity.id
_entity.type
_entity.pdbx_description
1 polymer ?
#
loop_
_entity_poly.entity_id
_entity_poly.type
_entity_poly.pdbx_seq_one_letter_code
_entity_poly.pdbx_strand_id
1 'polypeptide(L)'
;FQHLVDWSKAMLPQIANITDCYDEWVHKPVDRPLRLFGPWYLEMCTKTPWWLVPTFWIPVIIRCAWEDLTSSWQDRSQLAVFSAYFLFGVLLWSFLEYTLHRWVFHVKLSSNSGSWLCTFHFLIHGLHHKVPYDP
;
A
#
# COMPACT_ATOMS: atom_id res chain seq x y z
N PHE A 1 -3.18 4.76 25.16
CA PHE A 1 -2.83 4.84 23.72
C PHE A 1 -3.89 5.52 22.87
N GLN A 2 -5.19 5.19 22.97
CA GLN A 2 -6.20 5.86 22.14
C GLN A 2 -6.38 7.36 22.47
N HIS A 3 -6.06 7.78 23.69
CA HIS A 3 -6.07 9.17 24.15
C HIS A 3 -4.87 10.00 23.69
N LEU A 4 -3.88 9.39 23.02
CA LEU A 4 -2.68 10.10 22.56
C LEU A 4 -2.93 10.99 21.34
N VAL A 5 -4.06 10.77 20.65
CA VAL A 5 -4.47 11.51 19.46
C VAL A 5 -5.93 11.93 19.58
N ASP A 6 -6.26 13.04 18.95
CA ASP A 6 -7.60 13.57 18.79
C ASP A 6 -8.20 13.03 17.48
N TRP A 7 -9.13 12.10 17.62
CA TRP A 7 -9.81 11.43 16.51
C TRP A 7 -10.76 12.33 15.72
N SER A 8 -11.10 13.51 16.24
CA SER A 8 -11.91 14.50 15.51
C SER A 8 -11.07 15.30 14.50
N LYS A 9 -9.74 15.26 14.64
CA LYS A 9 -8.79 16.02 13.82
C LYS A 9 -8.05 15.14 12.82
N ALA A 10 -7.37 15.79 11.88
CA ALA A 10 -6.52 15.14 10.90
C ALA A 10 -5.38 14.37 11.60
N MET A 11 -5.13 13.13 11.18
CA MET A 11 -4.18 12.25 11.84
C MET A 11 -2.72 12.56 11.49
N LEU A 12 -2.42 12.92 10.24
CA LEU A 12 -1.03 13.10 9.79
C LEU A 12 -0.23 14.13 10.62
N PRO A 13 -0.77 15.33 10.94
CA PRO A 13 -0.07 16.29 11.78
C PRO A 13 0.16 15.80 13.23
N GLN A 14 -0.66 14.85 13.70
CA GLN A 14 -0.58 14.33 15.05
C GLN A 14 0.47 13.24 15.21
N ILE A 15 0.89 12.58 14.13
CA ILE A 15 1.89 11.50 14.16
C ILE A 15 3.22 11.98 14.72
N ALA A 16 3.62 13.22 14.41
CA ALA A 16 4.84 13.82 14.91
C ALA A 16 4.88 13.93 16.45
N ASN A 17 3.73 13.96 17.12
CA ASN A 17 3.64 14.06 18.57
C ASN A 17 3.65 12.69 19.28
N ILE A 18 3.54 11.60 18.54
CA ILE A 18 3.46 10.23 19.08
C ILE A 18 4.61 9.35 18.61
N THR A 19 5.69 9.93 18.06
CA THR A 19 6.84 9.20 17.51
C THR A 19 7.44 8.19 18.48
N ASP A 20 7.54 8.56 19.77
CA ASP A 20 8.16 7.73 20.81
C ASP A 20 7.42 6.42 21.07
N CYS A 21 6.11 6.40 20.84
CA CYS A 21 5.23 5.25 21.07
C CYS A 21 4.49 4.81 19.80
N TYR A 22 4.95 5.29 18.63
CA TYR A 22 4.26 5.13 17.35
C TYR A 22 4.07 3.66 16.99
N ASP A 23 5.13 2.86 17.10
CA ASP A 23 5.15 1.44 16.74
C ASP A 23 4.13 0.64 17.57
N GLU A 24 4.04 0.89 18.87
CA GLU A 24 3.04 0.25 19.72
C GLU A 24 1.63 0.79 19.44
N TRP A 25 1.50 2.08 19.12
CA TRP A 25 0.21 2.70 18.84
C TRP A 25 -0.41 2.24 17.52
N VAL A 26 0.38 2.08 16.46
CA VAL A 26 -0.09 1.78 15.10
C VAL A 26 -0.62 0.34 14.99
N HIS A 27 0.01 -0.61 15.69
CA HIS A 27 -0.38 -2.03 15.71
C HIS A 27 -1.55 -2.34 16.65
N LYS A 28 -2.18 -1.34 17.27
CA LYS A 28 -3.38 -1.51 18.10
C LYS A 28 -4.61 -1.10 17.28
N PRO A 29 -5.32 -2.05 16.66
CA PRO A 29 -6.41 -1.75 15.75
C PRO A 29 -7.57 -1.07 16.46
N VAL A 30 -8.33 -0.29 15.71
CA VAL A 30 -9.57 0.36 16.13
C VAL A 30 -10.60 0.24 15.01
N ASP A 31 -11.87 0.14 15.38
CA ASP A 31 -12.99 0.14 14.44
C ASP A 31 -13.71 1.49 14.50
N ARG A 32 -13.22 2.46 13.72
CA ARG A 32 -13.78 3.81 13.62
C ARG A 32 -13.24 4.57 12.40
N PRO A 33 -13.99 5.55 11.88
CA PRO A 33 -13.47 6.42 10.82
C PRO A 33 -12.26 7.23 11.30
N LEU A 34 -11.28 7.37 10.41
CA LEU A 34 -10.04 8.12 10.62
C LEU A 34 -9.82 9.05 9.44
N ARG A 35 -9.53 10.33 9.73
CA ARG A 35 -9.25 11.35 8.72
C ARG A 35 -7.76 11.65 8.67
N LEU A 36 -7.13 11.60 7.51
CA LEU A 36 -5.70 11.84 7.32
C LEU A 36 -5.35 13.34 7.26
N PHE A 37 -6.12 14.12 6.51
CA PHE A 37 -5.94 15.53 6.19
C PHE A 37 -7.07 16.41 6.76
N GLY A 38 -6.74 17.66 7.07
CA GLY A 38 -7.74 18.63 7.51
C GLY A 38 -8.75 18.99 6.41
N PRO A 39 -8.27 19.45 5.24
CA PRO A 39 -9.14 19.82 4.13
C PRO A 39 -9.83 18.62 3.48
N TRP A 40 -11.12 18.76 3.19
CA TRP A 40 -11.97 17.70 2.64
C TRP A 40 -11.57 17.23 1.24
N TYR A 41 -10.95 18.09 0.43
CA TYR A 41 -10.56 17.73 -0.95
C TYR A 41 -9.33 16.81 -0.97
N LEU A 42 -8.41 16.93 0.00
CA LEU A 42 -7.28 15.99 0.11
C LEU A 42 -7.74 14.60 0.56
N GLU A 43 -8.79 14.56 1.38
CA GLU A 43 -9.44 13.32 1.82
C GLU A 43 -10.12 12.53 0.69
N MET A 44 -10.39 13.16 -0.46
CA MET A 44 -10.91 12.45 -1.62
C MET A 44 -9.81 11.61 -2.29
N CYS A 45 -8.56 12.08 -2.24
CA CYS A 45 -7.41 11.40 -2.85
C CYS A 45 -6.90 10.22 -2.02
N THR A 46 -7.39 10.02 -0.80
CA THR A 46 -6.95 8.96 0.11
C THR A 46 -7.88 7.75 0.13
N LYS A 47 -9.11 7.89 -0.37
CA LYS A 47 -10.11 6.81 -0.39
C LYS A 47 -10.02 6.08 -1.71
N THR A 48 -9.50 4.86 -1.67
CA THR A 48 -9.29 4.02 -2.85
C THR A 48 -10.20 2.80 -2.75
N PRO A 49 -11.37 2.78 -3.43
CA PRO A 49 -12.26 1.65 -3.35
C PRO A 49 -11.64 0.42 -4.02
N TRP A 50 -11.98 -0.77 -3.53
CA TRP A 50 -11.39 -2.04 -3.99
C TRP A 50 -11.44 -2.25 -5.51
N TRP A 51 -12.47 -1.74 -6.19
CA TRP A 51 -12.65 -1.91 -7.65
C TRP A 51 -11.77 -0.98 -8.49
N LEU A 52 -11.15 0.05 -7.91
CA LEU A 52 -10.31 0.99 -8.66
C LEU A 52 -9.04 0.31 -9.18
N VAL A 53 -8.39 -0.50 -8.34
CA VAL A 53 -7.18 -1.26 -8.67
C VAL A 53 -7.39 -2.19 -9.87
N PRO A 54 -8.38 -3.13 -9.88
CA PRO A 54 -8.59 -3.99 -11.03
C PRO A 54 -9.06 -3.21 -12.27
N THR A 55 -9.93 -2.21 -12.11
CA THR A 55 -10.43 -1.42 -13.26
C THR A 55 -9.31 -0.68 -13.99
N PHE A 56 -8.30 -0.21 -13.26
CA PHE A 56 -7.16 0.48 -13.86
C PHE A 56 -6.11 -0.51 -14.41
N TRP A 57 -5.67 -1.50 -13.63
CA TRP A 57 -4.51 -2.32 -13.99
C TRP A 57 -4.84 -3.49 -14.92
N ILE A 58 -6.04 -4.08 -14.85
CA ILE A 58 -6.39 -5.22 -15.72
C ILE A 58 -6.37 -4.82 -17.20
N PRO A 59 -6.97 -3.70 -17.65
CA PRO A 59 -6.87 -3.28 -19.04
C PRO A 59 -5.44 -3.05 -19.53
N VAL A 60 -4.57 -2.50 -18.68
CA VAL A 60 -3.15 -2.30 -19.00
C VAL A 60 -2.45 -3.64 -19.21
N ILE A 61 -2.64 -4.59 -18.30
CA ILE A 61 -2.07 -5.94 -18.40
C ILE A 61 -2.58 -6.64 -19.66
N ILE A 62 -3.88 -6.58 -19.94
CA ILE A 62 -4.48 -7.17 -21.15
C ILE A 62 -3.88 -6.56 -22.41
N ARG A 63 -3.75 -5.23 -22.47
CA ARG A 63 -3.21 -4.51 -23.62
C ARG A 63 -1.77 -4.93 -23.91
N CYS A 64 -0.92 -4.96 -22.89
CA CYS A 64 0.48 -5.39 -23.02
C CYS A 64 0.57 -6.87 -23.43
N ALA A 65 -0.19 -7.76 -22.76
CA ALA A 65 -0.20 -9.17 -23.09
C ALA A 65 -0.70 -9.45 -24.52
N TRP A 66 -1.67 -8.67 -25.00
CA TRP A 66 -2.21 -8.80 -26.36
C TRP A 66 -1.19 -8.44 -27.43
N GLU A 67 -0.39 -7.37 -27.24
CA GLU A 67 0.67 -6.99 -28.19
C GLU A 67 1.74 -8.08 -28.33
N ASP A 68 2.21 -8.59 -27.20
CA ASP A 68 3.23 -9.63 -27.18
C ASP A 68 2.70 -10.97 -27.73
N LEU A 69 1.44 -11.31 -27.44
CA LEU A 69 0.85 -12.56 -27.91
C LEU A 69 0.59 -12.52 -29.42
N THR A 70 0.10 -11.41 -29.95
CA THR A 70 -0.20 -11.27 -31.39
C THR A 70 1.07 -11.27 -32.23
N SER A 71 2.14 -10.61 -31.76
CA SER A 71 3.45 -10.64 -32.42
C SER A 71 4.11 -12.02 -32.37
N SER A 72 3.93 -12.75 -31.27
CA SER A 72 4.54 -14.08 -31.07
C SER A 72 3.76 -15.24 -31.69
N TRP A 73 2.51 -15.04 -32.12
CA TRP A 73 1.55 -16.11 -32.41
C TRP A 73 2.02 -17.17 -33.42
N GLN A 74 2.79 -16.77 -34.44
CA GLN A 74 3.24 -17.66 -35.50
C GLN A 74 4.57 -18.37 -35.16
N ASP A 75 5.29 -17.91 -34.15
CA ASP A 75 6.60 -18.43 -33.77
C ASP A 75 6.55 -19.09 -32.38
N ARG A 76 6.64 -20.43 -32.37
CA ARG A 76 6.61 -21.20 -31.11
C ARG A 76 7.75 -20.84 -30.16
N SER A 77 8.89 -20.38 -30.67
CA SER A 77 10.00 -19.94 -29.83
C SER A 77 9.66 -18.65 -29.10
N GLN A 78 9.01 -17.70 -29.77
CA GLN A 78 8.56 -16.44 -29.18
C GLN A 78 7.43 -16.66 -28.17
N LEU A 79 6.48 -17.57 -28.45
CA LEU A 79 5.46 -17.96 -27.47
C LEU A 79 6.04 -18.57 -26.20
N ALA A 80 7.10 -19.39 -26.32
CA ALA A 80 7.78 -19.95 -25.17
C ALA A 80 8.50 -18.87 -24.34
N VAL A 81 9.14 -17.91 -25.01
CA VAL A 81 9.78 -16.75 -24.36
C VAL A 81 8.75 -15.88 -23.62
N PHE A 82 7.63 -15.55 -24.26
CA PHE A 82 6.52 -14.83 -23.62
C PHE A 82 6.03 -15.55 -22.37
N SER A 83 5.77 -16.85 -22.48
CA SER A 83 5.28 -17.67 -21.35
C SER A 83 6.30 -17.71 -20.21
N ALA A 84 7.59 -17.81 -20.51
CA ALA A 84 8.66 -17.78 -19.53
C ALA A 84 8.74 -16.44 -18.80
N TYR A 85 8.68 -15.32 -19.52
CA TYR A 85 8.66 -13.98 -18.90
C TYR A 85 7.40 -13.73 -18.08
N PHE A 86 6.24 -14.19 -18.53
CA PHE A 86 5.00 -14.08 -17.77
C PHE A 86 5.09 -14.84 -16.44
N LEU A 87 5.54 -16.10 -16.47
CA LEU A 87 5.77 -16.90 -15.26
C LEU A 87 6.82 -16.28 -14.34
N PHE A 88 7.93 -15.79 -14.90
CA PHE A 88 8.94 -15.07 -14.14
C PHE A 88 8.35 -13.82 -13.47
N GLY A 89 7.51 -13.06 -14.17
CA GLY A 89 6.82 -11.90 -13.62
C GLY A 89 5.92 -12.25 -12.43
N VAL A 90 5.15 -13.34 -12.51
CA VAL A 90 4.32 -13.82 -11.40
C VAL A 90 5.18 -14.22 -10.19
N LEU A 91 6.27 -14.95 -10.41
CA LEU A 91 7.18 -15.35 -9.34
C LEU A 91 7.90 -14.14 -8.71
N LEU A 92 8.35 -13.21 -9.55
CA LEU A 92 8.98 -11.97 -9.12
C LEU A 92 8.00 -11.12 -8.31
N TRP A 93 6.75 -11.02 -8.73
CA TRP A 93 5.70 -10.32 -7.97
C TRP A 93 5.53 -10.93 -6.58
N SER A 94 5.36 -12.25 -6.47
CA SER A 94 5.24 -12.92 -5.16
C SER A 94 6.46 -12.69 -4.26
N PHE A 95 7.66 -12.69 -4.84
CA PHE A 95 8.89 -12.37 -4.12
C PHE A 95 8.92 -10.90 -3.65
N LEU A 96 8.55 -9.96 -4.51
CA LEU A 96 8.48 -8.54 -4.19
C LEU A 96 7.42 -8.25 -3.13
N GLU A 97 6.24 -8.87 -3.23
CA GLU A 97 5.16 -8.77 -2.26
C GLU A 97 5.66 -9.17 -0.88
N TYR A 98 6.24 -10.36 -0.75
CA TYR A 98 6.80 -10.83 0.52
C TYR A 98 7.89 -9.89 1.06
N THR A 99 8.77 -9.41 0.17
CA THR A 99 9.90 -8.56 0.54
C THR A 99 9.44 -7.20 1.05
N LEU A 100 8.58 -6.53 0.28
CA LEU A 100 8.02 -5.23 0.65
C LEU A 100 7.20 -5.36 1.92
N HIS A 101 6.34 -6.38 2.02
CA HIS A 101 5.51 -6.57 3.19
C HIS A 101 6.36 -6.78 4.45
N ARG A 102 7.32 -7.71 4.41
CA ARG A 102 8.12 -8.03 5.60
C ARG A 102 9.08 -6.92 6.03
N TRP A 103 9.78 -6.28 5.09
CA TRP A 103 10.91 -5.39 5.42
C TRP A 103 10.60 -3.90 5.27
N VAL A 104 9.62 -3.53 4.45
CA VAL A 104 9.24 -2.11 4.23
C VAL A 104 7.96 -1.78 4.98
N PHE A 105 6.91 -2.59 4.83
CA PHE A 105 5.60 -2.31 5.41
C PHE A 105 5.52 -2.64 6.90
N HIS A 106 6.33 -3.58 7.40
CA HIS A 106 6.44 -3.94 8.82
C HIS A 106 7.79 -3.52 9.42
N VAL A 107 8.36 -2.41 8.92
CA VAL A 107 9.59 -1.87 9.51
C VAL A 107 9.31 -1.39 10.93
N LYS A 108 10.10 -1.87 11.89
CA LYS A 108 9.97 -1.46 13.29
C LYS A 108 10.56 -0.08 13.48
N LEU A 109 9.73 0.88 13.86
CA LEU A 109 10.17 2.25 14.15
C LEU A 109 10.42 2.44 15.65
N SER A 110 11.60 2.93 16.01
CA SER A 110 11.95 3.29 17.39
C SER A 110 11.71 4.78 17.65
N SER A 111 11.79 5.21 18.91
CA SER A 111 11.69 6.63 19.30
C SER A 111 12.68 7.56 18.60
N ASN A 112 13.82 7.01 18.15
CA ASN A 112 14.83 7.77 17.39
C ASN A 112 14.49 7.88 15.89
N SER A 113 13.41 7.25 15.43
CA SER A 113 12.93 7.35 14.06
C SER A 113 12.28 8.71 13.88
N GLY A 114 12.82 9.52 12.96
CA GLY A 114 12.27 10.86 12.71
C GLY A 114 10.78 10.81 12.36
N SER A 115 10.04 11.85 12.74
CA SER A 115 8.58 11.97 12.53
C SER A 115 8.15 11.76 11.08
N TRP A 116 8.99 12.15 10.13
CA TRP A 116 8.80 11.88 8.70
C TRP A 116 8.68 10.38 8.39
N LEU A 117 9.54 9.54 8.97
CA LEU A 117 9.53 8.10 8.72
C LEU A 117 8.29 7.43 9.31
N CYS A 118 7.87 7.85 10.51
CA CYS A 118 6.60 7.41 11.10
C CYS A 118 5.38 7.80 10.24
N THR A 119 5.41 9.01 9.67
CA THR A 119 4.35 9.48 8.75
C THR A 119 4.34 8.67 7.46
N PHE A 120 5.51 8.42 6.87
CA PHE A 120 5.64 7.59 5.68
C PHE A 120 5.14 6.17 5.91
N HIS A 121 5.58 5.52 7.00
CA HIS A 121 5.11 4.18 7.37
C HIS A 121 3.59 4.16 7.58
N PHE A 122 3.03 5.20 8.21
CA PHE A 122 1.59 5.29 8.41
C PHE A 122 0.82 5.34 7.09
N LEU A 123 1.32 6.08 6.11
CA LEU A 123 0.69 6.21 4.79
C LEU A 123 0.75 4.93 3.97
N ILE A 124 1.84 4.16 4.04
CA ILE A 124 1.99 2.95 3.21
C ILE A 124 1.30 1.73 3.80
N HIS A 125 1.27 1.58 5.14
CA HIS A 125 0.76 0.36 5.77
C HIS A 125 0.23 0.55 7.19
N GLY A 126 0.74 1.54 7.94
CA GLY A 126 0.31 1.75 9.32
C GLY A 126 -1.18 2.10 9.46
N LEU A 127 -1.76 2.81 8.49
CA LEU A 127 -3.20 3.08 8.47
C LEU A 127 -4.00 1.77 8.39
N HIS A 128 -3.59 0.83 7.54
CA HIS A 128 -4.25 -0.46 7.39
C HIS A 128 -4.22 -1.28 8.68
N HIS A 129 -3.10 -1.31 9.41
CA HIS A 129 -3.05 -1.92 10.76
C HIS A 129 -3.95 -1.22 11.76
N LYS A 130 -4.06 0.11 11.65
CA LYS A 130 -4.78 0.91 12.62
C LYS A 130 -6.29 0.81 12.46
N VAL A 131 -6.79 0.85 11.22
CA VAL A 131 -8.21 0.81 10.86
C VAL A 131 -8.45 -0.30 9.82
N PRO A 132 -8.36 -1.58 10.22
CA PRO A 132 -8.36 -2.71 9.27
C PRO A 132 -9.68 -2.91 8.51
N TYR A 133 -10.76 -2.27 8.95
CA TYR A 133 -12.11 -2.38 8.36
C TYR A 133 -12.52 -1.14 7.56
N ASP A 134 -11.61 -0.19 7.30
CA ASP A 134 -11.87 0.94 6.40
C ASP A 134 -11.99 0.42 4.94
N PRO A 135 -13.14 0.59 4.27
CA PRO A 135 -13.43 -0.04 2.97
C PRO A 135 -12.76 0.60 1.76
#